data_AF-A0A418WIB0-F1
#
_entry.id   AF-A0A418WIB0-F1
#
_cell.length_a   1.000
_cell.length_b   1.000
_cell.length_c   1.000
_cell.angle_alpha   90.00
_cell.angle_beta   90.00
_cell.angle_gamma   90.00
#
_symmetry.space_group_name_H-M   'P 1'
#
loop_
_entity.id
_entity.type
_entity.pdbx_description
1 polymer ?
#
loop_
_entity_poly.entity_id
_entity_poly.type
_entity_poly.pdbx_seq_one_letter_code
_entity_poly.pdbx_strand_id
1 'polypeptide(L)'
;MKPRFAATSWSETSSLTRAQGNLALSFKRRGPATVLDHLYQQGCAKARFPKTEHGAFTTAVTLNTSGGLTGGDRLTTTVDWGTGAQATVAAQGAERGYRSIEGTAMLRTRLCVEAGAQAEWLPQETILFDGAALHRDLQVDIAADGWFLGVESVVFGRTARGESVQRGTFRDAWRVRRDGRLIYADVTALAGDMQAMLDRQAMGQGARAASTIIHVAPMPPIDWIACARPSTAPACGAPAPGTACSPSAWLRPPAPICAPWWCARSLPCATAAPCRGCGRFDDAATPHR
;
A
#
# COMPACT_ATOMS: atom_id res chain seq x y z
N MET A 1 -60.95 14.25 6.33
CA MET A 1 -60.32 14.04 4.99
C MET A 1 -58.84 14.40 5.12
N LYS A 2 -57.92 13.42 5.17
CA LYS A 2 -56.48 13.69 5.31
C LYS A 2 -55.94 14.24 3.98
N PRO A 3 -55.11 15.30 3.97
CA PRO A 3 -54.55 15.83 2.74
C PRO A 3 -53.62 14.76 2.13
N ARG A 4 -53.87 14.41 0.86
CA ARG A 4 -52.95 13.60 0.05
C ARG A 4 -51.73 14.48 -0.21
N PHE A 5 -50.56 14.07 0.27
CA PHE A 5 -49.31 14.71 -0.12
C PHE A 5 -49.20 14.64 -1.65
N ALA A 6 -49.05 15.81 -2.29
CA ALA A 6 -48.78 15.90 -3.71
C ALA A 6 -47.48 15.12 -4.00
N ALA A 7 -47.49 14.33 -5.07
CA ALA A 7 -46.33 13.58 -5.51
C ALA A 7 -45.15 14.54 -5.66
N THR A 8 -44.14 14.37 -4.82
CA THR A 8 -42.88 15.12 -4.91
C THR A 8 -42.28 14.78 -6.26
N SER A 9 -42.25 15.75 -7.18
CA SER A 9 -41.54 15.60 -8.44
C SER A 9 -40.05 15.47 -8.13
N TRP A 10 -39.52 14.26 -8.16
CA TRP A 10 -38.09 14.03 -8.15
C TRP A 10 -37.53 14.69 -9.41
N SER A 11 -36.72 15.73 -9.26
CA SER A 11 -36.01 16.31 -10.38
C SER A 11 -35.05 15.24 -10.93
N GLU A 12 -35.30 14.82 -12.17
CA GLU A 12 -34.39 13.97 -12.92
C GLU A 12 -33.03 14.70 -13.02
N THR A 13 -31.97 14.01 -12.59
CA THR A 13 -30.56 14.45 -12.46
C THR A 13 -30.14 15.00 -11.09
N SER A 14 -30.37 14.24 -10.01
CA SER A 14 -29.57 14.40 -8.77
C SER A 14 -28.18 13.84 -9.00
N SER A 15 -27.15 14.70 -9.03
CA SER A 15 -25.76 14.26 -9.01
C SER A 15 -25.49 13.49 -7.72
N LEU A 16 -25.07 12.24 -7.82
CA LEU A 16 -24.80 11.42 -6.64
C LEU A 16 -23.67 12.04 -5.81
N THR A 17 -23.84 12.08 -4.48
CA THR A 17 -22.80 12.58 -3.57
C THR A 17 -21.54 11.74 -3.67
N ARG A 18 -20.38 12.39 -3.74
CA ARG A 18 -19.05 11.75 -3.80
C ARG A 18 -18.21 12.10 -2.61
N ALA A 19 -17.57 11.09 -2.02
CA ALA A 19 -16.58 11.29 -0.98
C ALA A 19 -15.32 11.94 -1.59
N GLN A 20 -14.88 13.02 -0.97
CA GLN A 20 -13.60 13.65 -1.24
C GLN A 20 -12.76 13.62 0.03
N GLY A 21 -11.47 13.32 -0.12
CA GLY A 21 -10.53 13.27 0.99
C GLY A 21 -9.15 13.73 0.56
N ASN A 22 -8.52 14.59 1.35
CA ASN A 22 -7.13 14.96 1.18
C ASN A 22 -6.43 14.91 2.55
N LEU A 23 -5.36 14.12 2.62
CA LEU A 23 -4.53 13.95 3.80
C LEU A 23 -3.09 14.28 3.42
N ALA A 24 -2.47 15.23 4.11
CA ALA A 24 -1.03 15.46 4.02
C ALA A 24 -0.41 15.34 5.40
N LEU A 25 0.65 14.54 5.51
CA LEU A 25 1.38 14.26 6.73
C LEU A 25 2.86 14.48 6.47
N SER A 26 3.57 15.17 7.38
CA SER A 26 5.02 15.13 7.40
C SER A 26 5.55 14.84 8.79
N PHE A 27 6.68 14.14 8.85
CA PHE A 27 7.40 13.84 10.07
C PHE A 27 8.80 14.42 10.00
N LYS A 28 9.32 14.88 11.15
CA LYS A 28 10.70 15.35 11.25
C LYS A 28 11.38 14.84 12.50
N ARG A 29 12.71 14.90 12.48
CA ARG A 29 13.52 14.67 13.67
C ARG A 29 13.54 15.88 14.58
N ARG A 30 13.42 15.62 15.89
CA ARG A 30 13.59 16.59 16.98
C ARG A 30 14.43 15.93 18.07
N GLY A 31 15.74 16.16 18.04
CA GLY A 31 16.69 15.46 18.89
C GLY A 31 16.67 13.93 18.62
N PRO A 32 16.53 13.08 19.65
CA PRO A 32 16.49 11.63 19.49
C PRO A 32 15.13 11.10 19.00
N ALA A 33 14.09 11.95 18.92
CA ALA A 33 12.73 11.53 18.58
C ALA A 33 12.29 11.98 17.18
N THR A 34 11.36 11.24 16.61
CA THR A 34 10.56 11.68 15.45
C THR A 34 9.28 12.32 15.97
N VAL A 35 8.82 13.39 15.33
CA VAL A 35 7.59 14.11 15.68
C VAL A 35 6.81 14.46 14.42
N LEU A 36 5.51 14.68 14.59
CA LEU A 36 4.68 15.30 13.55
C LEU A 36 5.20 16.71 13.24
N ASP A 37 5.35 17.01 11.96
CA ASP A 37 5.78 18.31 11.45
C ASP A 37 4.62 19.05 10.77
N HIS A 38 3.90 18.37 9.87
CA HIS A 38 2.73 18.91 9.18
C HIS A 38 1.55 17.92 9.22
N LEU A 39 0.35 18.47 9.36
CA LEU A 39 -0.91 17.74 9.29
C LEU A 39 -1.97 18.58 8.59
N TYR A 40 -2.39 18.11 7.42
CA TYR A 40 -3.56 18.62 6.71
C TYR A 40 -4.59 17.50 6.55
N GLN A 41 -5.85 17.80 6.84
CA GLN A 41 -6.95 16.84 6.75
C GLN A 41 -8.20 17.52 6.16
N GLN A 42 -8.75 16.94 5.11
CA GLN A 42 -9.94 17.45 4.43
C GLN A 42 -10.94 16.32 4.16
N GLY A 43 -12.23 16.66 4.26
CA GLY A 43 -13.32 15.76 3.91
C GLY A 43 -13.29 14.49 4.74
N CYS A 44 -13.38 13.34 4.08
CA CYS A 44 -13.42 12.03 4.73
C CYS A 44 -12.06 11.50 5.20
N ALA A 45 -10.95 12.10 4.78
CA ALA A 45 -9.61 11.64 5.17
C ALA A 45 -9.18 12.25 6.51
N LYS A 46 -8.81 11.39 7.48
CA LYS A 46 -8.29 11.80 8.79
C LYS A 46 -7.07 10.98 9.20
N ALA A 47 -6.32 11.49 10.17
CA ALA A 47 -5.23 10.80 10.85
C ALA A 47 -5.30 10.97 12.37
N ARG A 48 -4.86 9.95 13.11
CA ARG A 48 -4.73 9.94 14.57
C ARG A 48 -3.35 9.44 14.96
N PHE A 49 -2.87 9.90 16.11
CA PHE A 49 -1.49 9.67 16.55
C PHE A 49 -1.53 8.99 17.93
N PRO A 50 -1.57 7.65 17.99
CA PRO A 50 -1.47 6.93 19.25
C PRO A 50 -0.09 7.19 19.90
N LYS A 51 -0.04 7.08 21.23
CA LYS A 51 1.24 7.11 21.95
C LYS A 51 2.03 5.87 21.57
N THR A 52 3.30 6.08 21.25
CA THR A 52 4.23 5.01 20.90
C THR A 52 5.10 4.68 22.10
N GLU A 53 5.42 3.39 22.25
CA GLU A 53 6.38 2.92 23.24
C GLU A 53 7.76 3.53 23.00
N HIS A 54 8.60 3.58 24.04
CA HIS A 54 9.94 4.12 23.92
C HIS A 54 10.77 3.28 22.93
N GLY A 55 11.43 3.95 21.97
CA GLY A 55 12.24 3.30 20.94
C GLY A 55 11.46 2.78 19.72
N ALA A 56 10.12 2.82 19.74
CA ALA A 56 9.31 2.50 18.57
C ALA A 56 9.23 3.69 17.59
N PHE A 57 8.92 3.39 16.32
CA PHE A 57 8.65 4.42 15.31
C PHE A 57 7.40 5.23 15.70
N THR A 58 7.40 6.53 15.40
CA THR A 58 6.21 7.36 15.56
C THR A 58 5.08 6.82 14.68
N THR A 59 3.88 6.63 15.22
CA THR A 59 2.77 6.04 14.47
C THR A 59 1.71 7.07 14.10
N ALA A 60 1.29 7.07 12.84
CA ALA A 60 0.06 7.70 12.39
C ALA A 60 -0.92 6.64 11.87
N VAL A 61 -2.15 6.70 12.36
CA VAL A 61 -3.24 5.83 11.93
C VAL A 61 -4.18 6.65 11.08
N THR A 62 -4.20 6.34 9.79
CA THR A 62 -5.10 6.92 8.79
C THR A 62 -6.48 6.29 8.88
N LEU A 63 -7.50 7.06 8.51
CA LEU A 63 -8.87 6.58 8.47
C LEU A 63 -9.70 7.35 7.43
N ASN A 64 -10.59 6.60 6.79
CA ASN A 64 -11.58 7.11 5.86
C ASN A 64 -12.96 7.11 6.54
N THR A 65 -13.50 8.29 6.86
CA THR A 65 -14.78 8.42 7.58
C THR A 65 -16.01 8.21 6.69
N SER A 66 -15.85 7.98 5.39
CA SER A 66 -16.97 7.66 4.49
C SER A 66 -17.48 6.22 4.66
N GLY A 67 -16.68 5.34 5.28
CA GLY A 67 -17.02 3.92 5.49
C GLY A 67 -16.75 3.04 4.26
N GLY A 68 -16.16 3.60 3.20
CA GLY A 68 -15.67 2.94 2.00
C GLY A 68 -15.92 3.82 0.77
N LEU A 69 -15.56 3.31 -0.40
CA LEU A 69 -15.51 4.06 -1.64
C LEU A 69 -16.48 3.49 -2.67
N THR A 70 -17.14 4.37 -3.41
CA THR A 70 -17.92 4.03 -4.60
C THR A 70 -17.47 4.87 -5.79
N GLY A 71 -18.00 4.54 -6.97
CA GLY A 71 -17.63 5.19 -8.22
C GLY A 71 -17.70 6.71 -8.13
N GLY A 72 -16.62 7.38 -8.55
CA GLY A 72 -16.48 8.83 -8.53
C GLY A 72 -15.82 9.43 -7.29
N ASP A 73 -15.66 8.65 -6.20
CA ASP A 73 -14.97 9.11 -4.99
C ASP A 73 -13.49 9.39 -5.24
N ARG A 74 -12.92 10.38 -4.54
CA ARG A 74 -11.53 10.84 -4.75
C ARG A 74 -10.81 11.03 -3.41
N LEU A 75 -9.81 10.20 -3.15
CA LEU A 75 -8.94 10.33 -1.98
C LEU A 75 -7.49 10.57 -2.43
N THR A 76 -6.85 11.56 -1.83
CA THR A 76 -5.42 11.85 -2.01
C THR A 76 -4.72 11.79 -0.66
N THR A 77 -3.60 11.08 -0.60
CA THR A 77 -2.74 11.00 0.57
C THR A 77 -1.31 11.34 0.18
N THR A 78 -0.71 12.29 0.89
CA THR A 78 0.72 12.61 0.78
C THR A 78 1.38 12.40 2.13
N VAL A 79 2.49 11.68 2.16
CA VAL A 79 3.26 11.44 3.39
C VAL A 79 4.74 11.69 3.13
N ASP A 80 5.32 12.57 3.93
CA ASP A 80 6.73 12.92 3.87
C ASP A 80 7.43 12.47 5.16
N TRP A 81 8.38 11.55 5.03
CA TRP A 81 9.31 11.21 6.10
C TRP A 81 10.55 12.07 5.90
N GLY A 82 10.64 13.17 6.66
CA GLY A 82 11.77 14.09 6.61
C GLY A 82 13.08 13.44 7.06
N THR A 83 14.19 14.13 6.82
CA THR A 83 15.55 13.62 7.02
C THR A 83 15.72 12.97 8.39
N GLY A 84 16.17 11.71 8.38
CA GLY A 84 16.38 10.87 9.56
C GLY A 84 15.11 10.44 10.31
N ALA A 85 13.91 10.84 9.87
CA ALA A 85 12.65 10.54 10.55
C ALA A 85 12.33 9.05 10.51
N GLN A 86 11.72 8.57 11.58
CA GLN A 86 11.32 7.17 11.77
C GLN A 86 9.84 7.14 12.13
N ALA A 87 8.99 6.74 11.19
CA ALA A 87 7.56 6.71 11.40
C ALA A 87 6.84 5.61 10.61
N THR A 88 5.75 5.14 11.17
CA THR A 88 4.84 4.16 10.58
C THR A 88 3.52 4.84 10.28
N VAL A 89 3.05 4.73 9.04
CA VAL A 89 1.71 5.13 8.64
C VAL A 89 0.90 3.88 8.33
N ALA A 90 -0.12 3.63 9.14
CA ALA A 90 -1.02 2.49 9.01
C ALA A 90 -2.47 2.97 8.84
N ALA A 91 -3.41 2.05 8.62
CA ALA A 91 -4.84 2.36 8.61
C ALA A 91 -5.57 1.65 9.77
N GLN A 92 -6.62 2.27 10.31
CA GLN A 92 -7.42 1.67 11.39
C GLN A 92 -8.27 0.49 10.92
N GLY A 93 -8.64 0.48 9.65
CA GLY A 93 -9.66 -0.41 9.09
C GLY A 93 -9.40 -0.68 7.62
N ALA A 94 -9.91 -1.81 7.16
CA ALA A 94 -9.91 -2.16 5.74
C ALA A 94 -10.68 -1.12 4.92
N GLU A 95 -10.09 -0.70 3.82
CA GLU A 95 -10.77 0.11 2.82
C GLU A 95 -11.76 -0.78 2.05
N ARG A 96 -12.92 -0.25 1.65
CA ARG A 96 -13.97 -1.05 1.01
C ARG A 96 -14.33 -0.44 -0.33
N GLY A 97 -14.13 -1.18 -1.42
CA GLY A 97 -14.65 -0.83 -2.72
C GLY A 97 -16.09 -1.33 -2.87
N TYR A 98 -17.07 -0.45 -2.72
CA TYR A 98 -18.47 -0.77 -2.97
C TYR A 98 -18.78 -0.83 -4.46
N ARG A 99 -19.92 -1.43 -4.79
CA ARG A 99 -20.49 -1.41 -6.14
C ARG A 99 -20.53 0.02 -6.67
N SER A 100 -20.00 0.21 -7.88
CA SER A 100 -20.13 1.44 -8.63
C SER A 100 -21.41 1.39 -9.47
N ILE A 101 -22.21 2.46 -9.40
CA ILE A 101 -23.32 2.70 -10.33
C ILE A 101 -22.79 3.45 -11.56
N GLU A 102 -21.87 4.40 -11.35
CA GLU A 102 -21.24 5.20 -12.38
C GLU A 102 -19.81 5.58 -11.96
N GLY A 103 -18.91 5.71 -12.94
CA GLY A 103 -17.53 6.15 -12.71
C GLY A 103 -16.67 5.18 -11.90
N THR A 104 -15.50 5.66 -11.50
CA THR A 104 -14.44 4.88 -10.84
C THR A 104 -13.92 5.68 -9.64
N ALA A 105 -13.83 5.03 -8.48
CA ALA A 105 -13.17 5.59 -7.30
C ALA A 105 -11.67 5.73 -7.55
N MET A 106 -11.04 6.77 -7.01
CA MET A 106 -9.61 7.03 -7.18
C MET A 106 -8.92 7.27 -5.85
N LEU A 107 -7.84 6.53 -5.62
CA LEU A 107 -6.90 6.76 -4.54
C LEU A 107 -5.56 7.12 -5.16
N ARG A 108 -5.03 8.27 -4.76
CA ARG A 108 -3.68 8.70 -5.12
C ARG A 108 -2.87 8.82 -3.86
N THR A 109 -1.78 8.09 -3.80
CA THR A 109 -0.87 8.10 -2.66
C THR A 109 0.52 8.50 -3.15
N ARG A 110 1.09 9.54 -2.55
CA ARG A 110 2.46 9.97 -2.77
C ARG A 110 3.25 9.86 -1.47
N LEU A 111 4.35 9.14 -1.51
CA LEU A 111 5.22 8.91 -0.36
C LEU A 111 6.62 9.44 -0.69
N CYS A 112 7.18 10.26 0.18
CA CYS A 112 8.55 10.76 0.06
C CYS A 112 9.36 10.33 1.27
N VAL A 113 10.49 9.67 1.04
CA VAL A 113 11.41 9.19 2.08
C VAL A 113 12.73 9.92 1.89
N GLU A 114 13.01 10.89 2.76
CA GLU A 114 14.24 11.68 2.70
C GLU A 114 15.48 10.91 3.20
N ALA A 115 16.65 11.55 3.12
CA ALA A 115 17.93 10.97 3.49
C ALA A 115 17.92 10.43 4.93
N GLY A 116 18.43 9.20 5.10
CA GLY A 116 18.47 8.49 6.38
C GLY A 116 17.12 8.23 7.05
N ALA A 117 15.99 8.54 6.40
CA ALA A 117 14.66 8.28 6.96
C ALA A 117 14.30 6.79 6.89
N GLN A 118 13.50 6.33 7.85
CA GLN A 118 12.96 4.98 7.90
C GLN A 118 11.43 5.07 7.91
N ALA A 119 10.84 4.63 6.81
CA ALA A 119 9.43 4.79 6.53
C ALA A 119 8.71 3.44 6.43
N GLU A 120 7.62 3.29 7.17
CA GLU A 120 6.71 2.16 7.02
C GLU A 120 5.35 2.65 6.50
N TRP A 121 4.93 2.17 5.34
CA TRP A 121 3.59 2.35 4.77
C TRP A 121 2.84 1.02 4.84
N LEU A 122 1.99 0.89 5.87
CA LEU A 122 1.31 -0.36 6.22
C LEU A 122 -0.22 -0.14 6.30
N PRO A 123 -0.88 0.33 5.23
CA PRO A 123 -2.34 0.38 5.19
C PRO A 123 -2.92 -1.03 5.35
N GLN A 124 -4.12 -1.08 5.89
CA GLN A 124 -4.90 -2.32 5.94
C GLN A 124 -5.37 -2.72 4.52
N GLU A 125 -5.81 -3.96 4.34
CA GLU A 125 -6.32 -4.46 3.06
C GLU A 125 -7.45 -3.62 2.47
N THR A 126 -7.52 -3.58 1.13
CA THR A 126 -8.68 -3.08 0.40
C THR A 126 -9.56 -4.25 0.00
N ILE A 127 -10.83 -4.26 0.42
CA ILE A 127 -11.80 -5.31 0.11
C ILE A 127 -12.71 -4.81 -1.03
N LEU A 128 -12.67 -5.48 -2.19
CA LEU A 128 -13.48 -5.17 -3.37
C LEU A 128 -14.77 -5.98 -3.35
N PHE A 129 -15.93 -5.33 -3.41
CA PHE A 129 -17.24 -6.00 -3.50
C PHE A 129 -17.65 -6.23 -4.96
N ASP A 130 -18.68 -7.04 -5.19
CA ASP A 130 -19.18 -7.27 -6.55
C ASP A 130 -19.71 -5.98 -7.19
N GLY A 131 -19.16 -5.66 -8.37
CA GLY A 131 -19.42 -4.45 -9.13
C GLY A 131 -18.55 -3.25 -8.72
N ALA A 132 -17.50 -3.43 -7.93
CA ALA A 132 -16.60 -2.34 -7.56
C ALA A 132 -15.85 -1.77 -8.77
N ALA A 133 -15.60 -0.46 -8.76
CA ALA A 133 -14.77 0.23 -9.75
C ALA A 133 -13.75 1.12 -9.03
N LEU A 134 -12.48 0.71 -9.00
CA LEU A 134 -11.43 1.32 -8.21
C LEU A 134 -10.12 1.45 -8.99
N HIS A 135 -9.49 2.63 -8.89
CA HIS A 135 -8.14 2.89 -9.37
C HIS A 135 -7.28 3.40 -8.21
N ARG A 136 -6.14 2.76 -8.00
CA ARG A 136 -5.09 3.15 -7.05
C ARG A 136 -3.81 3.50 -7.81
N ASP A 137 -3.21 4.62 -7.45
CA ASP A 137 -1.89 5.03 -7.93
C ASP A 137 -1.02 5.37 -6.72
N LEU A 138 0.02 4.56 -6.51
CA LEU A 138 1.01 4.71 -5.46
C LEU A 138 2.35 5.10 -6.07
N GLN A 139 2.86 6.27 -5.66
CA GLN A 139 4.17 6.77 -6.03
C GLN A 139 5.04 6.92 -4.80
N VAL A 140 6.24 6.35 -4.85
CA VAL A 140 7.20 6.39 -3.75
C VAL A 140 8.52 6.94 -4.28
N ASP A 141 8.98 8.05 -3.72
CA ASP A 141 10.27 8.67 -4.01
C ASP A 141 11.18 8.51 -2.78
N ILE A 142 12.29 7.79 -2.92
CA ILE A 142 13.20 7.41 -1.83
C ILE A 142 14.58 8.02 -2.07
N ALA A 143 15.18 8.62 -1.05
CA ALA A 143 16.57 9.08 -1.08
C ALA A 143 17.57 7.92 -1.25
N ALA A 144 18.81 8.22 -1.64
CA ALA A 144 19.84 7.22 -1.90
C ALA A 144 20.08 6.27 -0.71
N ASP A 145 19.97 6.74 0.52
CA ASP A 145 20.16 6.00 1.77
C ASP A 145 18.86 5.79 2.59
N GLY A 146 17.70 6.08 2.00
CA GLY A 146 16.40 5.87 2.64
C GLY A 146 16.08 4.39 2.86
N TRP A 147 15.36 4.12 3.95
CA TRP A 147 14.78 2.81 4.25
C TRP A 147 13.26 2.89 4.14
N PHE A 148 12.66 1.95 3.41
CA PHE A 148 11.23 1.91 3.14
C PHE A 148 10.70 0.48 3.21
N LEU A 149 9.60 0.30 3.94
CA LEU A 149 8.77 -0.89 3.90
C LEU A 149 7.35 -0.47 3.51
N GLY A 150 6.89 -0.92 2.34
CA GLY A 150 5.54 -0.67 1.85
C GLY A 150 4.78 -1.98 1.66
N VAL A 151 3.53 -2.02 2.13
CA VAL A 151 2.62 -3.15 1.92
C VAL A 151 1.29 -2.63 1.42
N GLU A 152 0.76 -3.20 0.34
CA GLU A 152 -0.67 -3.07 0.08
C GLU A 152 -1.28 -4.42 -0.28
N SER A 153 -2.46 -4.67 0.32
CA SER A 153 -3.19 -5.91 0.14
C SER A 153 -4.56 -5.63 -0.47
N VAL A 154 -5.02 -6.55 -1.31
CA VAL A 154 -6.36 -6.54 -1.91
C VAL A 154 -7.05 -7.86 -1.62
N VAL A 155 -8.33 -7.79 -1.26
CA VAL A 155 -9.21 -8.94 -1.05
C VAL A 155 -10.39 -8.82 -2.02
N PHE A 156 -10.68 -9.91 -2.73
CA PHE A 156 -11.75 -9.99 -3.72
C PHE A 156 -12.98 -10.65 -3.12
N GLY A 157 -13.97 -9.83 -2.79
CA GLY A 157 -15.24 -10.24 -2.22
C GLY A 157 -15.18 -10.44 -0.70
N ARG A 158 -16.35 -10.36 -0.08
CA ARG A 158 -16.55 -10.79 1.31
C ARG A 158 -16.63 -12.31 1.34
N THR A 159 -15.47 -12.96 1.30
CA THR A 159 -15.34 -14.44 1.31
C THR A 159 -16.09 -15.10 2.46
N ALA A 160 -16.06 -14.50 3.66
CA ALA A 160 -16.81 -14.96 4.83
C ALA A 160 -18.35 -14.93 4.65
N ARG A 161 -18.86 -14.21 3.64
CA ARG A 161 -20.29 -14.15 3.27
C ARG A 161 -20.59 -14.89 1.96
N GLY A 162 -19.64 -15.64 1.42
CA GLY A 162 -19.78 -16.34 0.14
C GLY A 162 -19.86 -15.42 -1.08
N GLU A 163 -19.45 -14.15 -0.95
CA GLU A 163 -19.49 -13.21 -2.08
C GLU A 163 -18.43 -13.57 -3.12
N SER A 164 -18.85 -13.54 -4.37
CA SER A 164 -18.04 -13.76 -5.57
C SER A 164 -18.01 -12.46 -6.39
N VAL A 165 -16.82 -12.00 -6.80
CA VAL A 165 -16.66 -10.75 -7.56
C VAL A 165 -16.68 -11.06 -9.06
N GLN A 166 -17.88 -11.12 -9.63
CA GLN A 166 -18.11 -11.47 -11.04
C GLN A 166 -18.12 -10.25 -11.95
N ARG A 167 -18.21 -9.05 -11.37
CA ARG A 167 -18.14 -7.80 -12.10
C ARG A 167 -17.26 -6.81 -11.35
N GLY A 168 -16.49 -6.04 -12.10
CA GLY A 168 -15.85 -4.84 -11.58
C GLY A 168 -14.66 -4.42 -12.41
N THR A 169 -14.03 -3.33 -11.99
CA THR A 169 -12.79 -2.82 -12.56
C THR A 169 -11.85 -2.47 -11.42
N PHE A 170 -10.65 -3.01 -11.45
CA PHE A 170 -9.61 -2.74 -10.48
C PHE A 170 -8.31 -2.46 -11.23
N ARG A 171 -7.72 -1.30 -10.94
CA ARG A 171 -6.40 -0.94 -11.43
C ARG A 171 -5.56 -0.50 -10.25
N ASP A 172 -4.43 -1.16 -10.04
CA ASP A 172 -3.45 -0.82 -9.02
C ASP A 172 -2.12 -0.55 -9.70
N ALA A 173 -1.58 0.65 -9.52
CA ALA A 173 -0.36 1.10 -10.18
C ALA A 173 0.67 1.55 -9.15
N TRP A 174 1.84 0.92 -9.19
CA TRP A 174 2.96 1.22 -8.31
C TRP A 174 4.12 1.81 -9.11
N ARG A 175 4.74 2.86 -8.58
CA ARG A 175 6.02 3.39 -9.06
C ARG A 175 6.91 3.73 -7.88
N VAL A 176 8.05 3.07 -7.77
CA VAL A 176 9.05 3.33 -6.72
C VAL A 176 10.34 3.81 -7.37
N ARG A 177 10.80 4.98 -6.93
CA ARG A 177 12.06 5.58 -7.34
C ARG A 177 13.02 5.65 -6.17
N ARG A 178 14.30 5.41 -6.44
CA ARG A 178 15.40 5.67 -5.51
C ARG A 178 16.38 6.61 -6.18
N ASP A 179 16.66 7.73 -5.53
CA ASP A 179 17.55 8.78 -6.05
C ASP A 179 17.16 9.21 -7.48
N GLY A 180 15.87 9.48 -7.68
CA GLY A 180 15.29 9.84 -8.98
C GLY A 180 15.17 8.71 -10.01
N ARG A 181 15.83 7.56 -9.79
CA ARG A 181 15.79 6.42 -10.71
C ARG A 181 14.65 5.46 -10.38
N LEU A 182 13.87 5.06 -11.38
CA LEU A 182 12.83 4.03 -11.23
C LEU A 182 13.47 2.67 -10.92
N ILE A 183 13.12 2.08 -9.78
CA ILE A 183 13.62 0.77 -9.32
C ILE A 183 12.53 -0.31 -9.31
N TYR A 184 11.25 0.08 -9.27
CA TYR A 184 10.13 -0.83 -9.37
C TYR A 184 8.93 -0.14 -10.02
N ALA A 185 8.24 -0.87 -10.90
CA ALA A 185 6.95 -0.48 -11.43
C ALA A 185 6.10 -1.72 -11.67
N ASP A 186 4.84 -1.66 -11.26
CA ASP A 186 3.84 -2.69 -11.52
C ASP A 186 2.48 -2.04 -11.81
N VAL A 187 1.71 -2.71 -12.66
CA VAL A 187 0.31 -2.34 -12.92
C VAL A 187 -0.52 -3.62 -12.95
N THR A 188 -1.27 -3.85 -11.89
CA THR A 188 -2.29 -4.89 -11.85
C THR A 188 -3.60 -4.32 -12.37
N ALA A 189 -4.16 -4.90 -13.45
CA ALA A 189 -5.42 -4.47 -14.03
C ALA A 189 -6.37 -5.66 -14.24
N LEU A 190 -7.53 -5.61 -13.58
CA LEU A 190 -8.59 -6.61 -13.66
C LEU A 190 -9.89 -5.91 -14.08
N ALA A 191 -10.60 -6.46 -15.06
CA ALA A 191 -11.85 -5.90 -15.56
C ALA A 191 -12.82 -7.00 -15.99
N GLY A 192 -14.09 -6.86 -15.62
CA GLY A 192 -15.12 -7.87 -15.86
C GLY A 192 -15.18 -8.90 -14.73
N ASP A 193 -15.19 -10.18 -15.10
CA ASP A 193 -15.26 -11.31 -14.18
C ASP A 193 -13.90 -11.57 -13.51
N MET A 194 -13.65 -10.80 -12.44
CA MET A 194 -12.40 -10.89 -11.68
C MET A 194 -12.24 -12.27 -11.01
N GLN A 195 -13.34 -12.91 -10.61
CA GLN A 195 -13.29 -14.26 -10.06
C GLN A 195 -12.79 -15.27 -11.09
N ALA A 196 -13.39 -15.32 -12.27
CA ALA A 196 -12.94 -16.22 -13.33
C ALA A 196 -11.49 -15.94 -13.75
N MET A 197 -11.03 -14.69 -13.66
CA MET A 197 -9.62 -14.34 -13.86
C MET A 197 -8.73 -14.91 -12.76
N LEU A 198 -9.08 -14.75 -11.48
CA LEU A 198 -8.30 -15.22 -10.33
C LEU A 198 -8.27 -16.75 -10.19
N ASP A 199 -9.26 -17.44 -10.75
CA ASP A 199 -9.29 -18.91 -10.80
C ASP A 199 -8.24 -19.48 -11.78
N ARG A 200 -7.70 -18.67 -12.69
CA ARG A 200 -6.64 -19.10 -13.62
C ARG A 200 -5.34 -19.35 -12.86
N GLN A 201 -4.63 -20.39 -13.29
CA GLN A 201 -3.40 -20.83 -12.64
C GLN A 201 -2.27 -19.78 -12.64
N ALA A 202 -2.20 -18.95 -13.68
CA ALA A 202 -1.18 -17.89 -13.78
C ALA A 202 -1.52 -16.61 -13.01
N MET A 203 -2.75 -16.51 -12.46
CA MET A 203 -3.24 -15.30 -11.79
C MET A 203 -3.30 -15.51 -10.28
N GLY A 204 -4.27 -16.30 -9.82
CA GLY A 204 -4.52 -16.50 -8.39
C GLY A 204 -4.61 -17.96 -7.96
N GLN A 205 -4.77 -18.92 -8.88
CA GLN A 205 -5.03 -20.33 -8.52
C GLN A 205 -6.18 -20.49 -7.52
N GLY A 206 -7.24 -19.69 -7.68
CA GLY A 206 -8.38 -19.67 -6.76
C GLY A 206 -8.18 -18.79 -5.51
N ALA A 207 -7.03 -18.14 -5.35
CA ALA A 207 -6.84 -17.17 -4.28
C ALA A 207 -7.82 -15.99 -4.40
N ARG A 208 -8.21 -15.44 -3.24
CA ARG A 208 -9.11 -14.28 -3.11
C ARG A 208 -8.46 -13.11 -2.38
N ALA A 209 -7.17 -13.23 -2.10
CA ALA A 209 -6.37 -12.16 -1.53
C ALA A 209 -5.00 -12.15 -2.20
N ALA A 210 -4.45 -10.96 -2.40
CA ALA A 210 -3.10 -10.75 -2.89
C ALA A 210 -2.48 -9.56 -2.17
N SER A 211 -1.16 -9.61 -1.98
CA SER A 211 -0.41 -8.54 -1.33
C SER A 211 0.88 -8.26 -2.07
N THR A 212 1.18 -6.98 -2.26
CA THR A 212 2.46 -6.51 -2.76
C THR A 212 3.25 -5.94 -1.59
N ILE A 213 4.45 -6.48 -1.35
CA ILE A 213 5.36 -6.03 -0.30
C ILE A 213 6.65 -5.55 -0.98
N ILE A 214 7.03 -4.30 -0.73
CA ILE A 214 8.28 -3.72 -1.21
C ILE A 214 9.11 -3.30 -0.02
N HIS A 215 10.33 -3.81 0.04
CA HIS A 215 11.33 -3.39 1.01
C HIS A 215 12.54 -2.81 0.27
N VAL A 216 12.93 -1.60 0.65
CA VAL A 216 14.12 -0.92 0.14
C VAL A 216 14.96 -0.53 1.35
N ALA A 217 16.22 -0.96 1.37
CA ALA A 217 17.16 -0.62 2.44
C ALA A 217 18.53 -0.24 1.86
N PRO A 218 19.36 0.48 2.64
CA PRO A 218 20.81 0.51 2.47
C PRO A 218 21.39 -0.91 2.65
N MET A 219 22.39 -1.28 1.85
CA MET A 219 23.03 -2.60 1.87
C MET A 219 23.87 -2.87 3.13
N PRO A 220 24.05 -4.15 3.55
CA PRO A 220 23.54 -5.37 2.92
C PRO A 220 22.13 -5.75 3.41
N PRO A 221 21.39 -6.57 2.65
CA PRO A 221 20.01 -6.92 2.95
C PRO A 221 19.94 -7.71 4.27
N ILE A 222 19.04 -7.32 5.17
CA ILE A 222 18.53 -8.24 6.19
C ILE A 222 17.63 -9.26 5.48
N ASP A 223 17.91 -10.55 5.64
CA ASP A 223 17.10 -11.65 5.09
C ASP A 223 15.79 -11.83 5.90
N TRP A 224 14.91 -10.84 5.85
CA TRP A 224 13.59 -10.90 6.48
C TRP A 224 12.66 -11.89 5.77
N ILE A 225 12.91 -12.18 4.49
CA ILE A 225 12.12 -13.12 3.68
C ILE A 225 12.29 -14.55 4.21
N ALA A 226 13.48 -14.93 4.69
CA ALA A 226 13.66 -16.21 5.38
C ALA A 226 12.86 -16.33 6.68
N CYS A 227 12.72 -15.23 7.44
CA CYS A 227 11.89 -15.21 8.67
C CYS A 227 10.38 -15.19 8.39
N ALA A 228 9.95 -14.67 7.25
CA ALA A 228 8.52 -14.52 6.90
C ALA A 228 7.91 -15.73 6.17
N ARG A 229 8.71 -16.74 5.78
CA ARG A 229 8.17 -17.98 5.20
C ARG A 229 7.44 -18.76 6.29
N PRO A 230 6.16 -19.15 6.09
CA PRO A 230 5.53 -20.13 6.95
C PRO A 230 6.36 -21.42 6.90
N SER A 231 6.77 -21.93 8.07
CA SER A 231 7.43 -23.23 8.14
C SER A 231 6.46 -24.30 7.65
N THR A 232 6.84 -25.03 6.61
CA THR A 232 6.07 -26.17 6.08
C THR A 232 6.30 -27.45 6.90
N ALA A 233 6.66 -27.34 8.17
CA ALA A 233 6.89 -28.51 9.02
C ALA A 233 5.54 -29.19 9.32
N PRO A 234 5.41 -30.52 9.10
CA PRO A 234 4.25 -31.26 9.58
C PRO A 234 4.19 -31.15 11.11
N ALA A 235 3.02 -30.83 11.64
CA ALA A 235 2.80 -30.79 13.08
C ALA A 235 3.04 -32.19 13.67
N CYS A 236 4.19 -32.41 14.29
CA CYS A 236 4.54 -33.64 14.99
C CYS A 236 5.40 -33.31 16.22
N GLY A 237 4.89 -33.64 17.41
CA GLY A 237 5.66 -33.94 18.61
C GLY A 237 6.23 -32.75 19.40
N ALA A 238 5.80 -32.61 20.65
CA ALA A 238 6.37 -31.67 21.61
C ALA A 238 7.87 -31.93 21.88
N PRO A 239 8.72 -30.89 22.03
CA PRO A 239 10.05 -31.07 22.58
C PRO A 239 10.10 -30.76 24.09
N ALA A 240 10.91 -31.54 24.79
CA ALA A 240 11.33 -31.36 26.17
C ALA A 240 12.20 -30.09 26.35
N PRO A 241 12.43 -29.61 27.59
CA PRO A 241 12.87 -28.24 27.85
C PRO A 241 14.38 -28.05 27.72
N GLY A 242 14.79 -26.89 27.22
CA GLY A 242 16.14 -26.35 27.47
C GLY A 242 16.92 -25.88 26.25
N THR A 243 16.53 -24.75 25.64
CA THR A 243 17.50 -23.76 25.13
C THR A 243 16.79 -22.43 24.91
N ALA A 244 17.24 -21.41 25.63
CA ALA A 244 16.75 -20.05 25.53
C ALA A 244 17.56 -19.26 24.51
N CYS A 245 16.88 -18.73 23.49
CA CYS A 245 17.30 -17.52 22.78
C CYS A 245 16.05 -16.68 22.51
N SER A 246 15.95 -15.54 23.19
CA SER A 246 15.06 -14.41 22.89
C SER A 246 15.93 -13.16 23.05
N PRO A 247 15.76 -12.14 22.20
CA PRO A 247 14.82 -11.12 22.62
C PRO A 247 13.77 -10.78 21.54
N SER A 248 12.51 -10.79 22.00
CA SER A 248 11.35 -10.04 21.49
C SER A 248 10.85 -10.38 20.09
N ALA A 249 10.35 -11.60 19.95
CA ALA A 249 9.29 -11.94 19.01
C ALA A 249 7.92 -11.47 19.56
N TRP A 250 7.29 -10.52 18.90
CA TRP A 250 5.83 -10.30 18.99
C TRP A 250 5.29 -10.01 17.60
N LEU A 251 4.69 -11.04 16.98
CA LEU A 251 3.38 -10.98 16.33
C LEU A 251 2.89 -12.43 16.22
N ARG A 252 2.24 -12.89 17.28
CA ARG A 252 1.47 -14.12 17.31
C ARG A 252 0.00 -13.70 17.17
N PRO A 253 -0.62 -13.72 15.98
CA PRO A 253 -2.07 -13.63 15.91
C PRO A 253 -2.65 -14.96 16.43
N PRO A 254 -3.73 -14.94 17.22
CA PRO A 254 -4.50 -16.16 17.46
C PRO A 254 -5.09 -16.64 16.12
N ALA A 255 -4.79 -17.88 15.75
CA ALA A 255 -5.41 -18.57 14.62
C ALA A 255 -6.91 -18.87 14.91
N PRO A 256 -7.74 -19.22 13.91
CA PRO A 256 -7.41 -19.43 12.50
C PRO A 256 -8.25 -18.57 11.55
N ILE A 257 -7.61 -17.91 10.58
CA ILE A 257 -8.26 -17.57 9.31
C ILE A 257 -7.30 -18.07 8.23
N CYS A 258 -7.81 -18.94 7.36
CA CYS A 258 -7.11 -19.70 6.33
C CYS A 258 -5.92 -18.95 5.71
N ALA A 259 -4.74 -19.59 5.76
CA ALA A 259 -3.55 -19.14 5.07
C ALA A 259 -3.79 -19.05 3.54
N PRO A 260 -3.64 -17.88 2.91
CA PRO A 260 -3.41 -17.82 1.47
C PRO A 260 -1.95 -18.19 1.21
N TRP A 261 -1.72 -18.92 0.13
CA TRP A 261 -0.41 -19.34 -0.30
C TRP A 261 0.38 -18.13 -0.81
N TRP A 262 1.56 -17.89 -0.25
CA TRP A 262 2.41 -16.74 -0.59
C TRP A 262 3.41 -17.11 -1.69
N CYS A 263 3.42 -16.37 -2.80
CA CYS A 263 4.48 -16.49 -3.81
C CYS A 263 5.34 -15.21 -3.77
N ALA A 264 6.45 -15.25 -3.05
CA ALA A 264 7.45 -14.19 -3.07
C ALA A 264 8.42 -14.42 -4.25
N ARG A 265 8.53 -13.46 -5.17
CA ARG A 265 9.52 -13.47 -6.24
C ARG A 265 10.62 -12.46 -5.91
N SER A 266 11.80 -12.95 -5.53
CA SER A 266 12.99 -12.12 -5.41
C SER A 266 13.57 -11.85 -6.79
N LEU A 267 13.86 -10.57 -7.08
CA LEU A 267 14.64 -10.19 -8.26
C LEU A 267 16.13 -10.20 -7.88
N PRO A 268 16.99 -11.01 -8.53
CA PRO A 268 18.42 -10.87 -8.35
C PRO A 268 18.92 -9.56 -8.97
N CYS A 269 19.81 -8.88 -8.27
CA CYS A 269 20.46 -7.68 -8.76
C CYS A 269 21.49 -8.07 -9.83
N ALA A 270 21.37 -7.51 -11.03
CA ALA A 270 22.38 -7.63 -12.07
C ALA A 270 23.69 -7.00 -11.57
N THR A 271 24.74 -7.80 -11.50
CA THR A 271 26.10 -7.35 -11.19
C THR A 271 26.54 -6.32 -12.22
N ALA A 272 26.88 -5.12 -11.74
CA ALA A 272 27.47 -4.07 -12.55
C ALA A 272 28.82 -4.55 -13.10
N ALA A 273 28.93 -4.62 -14.44
CA ALA A 273 30.22 -4.77 -15.11
C ALA A 273 31.05 -3.48 -14.95
N PRO A 274 32.38 -3.56 -14.79
CA PRO A 274 33.20 -2.38 -14.58
C PRO A 274 33.27 -1.49 -15.83
N CYS A 275 33.05 -0.19 -15.59
CA CYS A 275 33.19 0.87 -16.58
C CYS A 275 34.65 0.94 -17.07
N ARG A 276 34.90 0.51 -18.32
CA ARG A 276 36.16 0.78 -19.01
C ARG A 276 35.97 1.99 -19.91
N GLY A 277 36.83 2.99 -19.75
CA GLY A 277 37.12 3.97 -20.79
C GLY A 277 36.78 5.41 -20.43
N CYS A 278 37.65 6.04 -19.65
CA CYS A 278 37.84 7.48 -19.71
C CYS A 278 38.36 7.84 -21.12
N GLY A 279 37.65 8.69 -21.85
CA GLY A 279 38.09 9.28 -23.10
C GLY A 279 37.64 10.74 -23.14
N ARG A 280 38.59 11.64 -22.94
CA ARG A 280 38.43 13.10 -23.02
C ARG A 280 37.84 13.50 -24.38
N PHE A 281 36.93 14.46 -24.39
CA PHE A 281 36.62 15.29 -25.55
C PHE A 281 36.73 16.74 -25.10
N ASP A 282 37.85 17.37 -25.45
CA ASP A 282 38.00 18.82 -25.52
C ASP A 282 38.03 19.25 -26.98
N ASP A 283 37.56 20.47 -27.20
CA ASP A 283 37.22 21.18 -28.43
C ASP A 283 38.27 21.19 -29.56
N ALA A 284 37.79 21.24 -30.82
CA ALA A 284 37.98 22.37 -31.74
C ALA A 284 37.75 22.02 -33.22
N ALA A 285 37.25 23.03 -33.96
CA ALA A 285 37.44 23.30 -35.40
C ALA A 285 36.46 22.70 -36.44
N THR A 286 35.43 23.49 -36.79
CA THR A 286 35.16 23.91 -38.19
C THR A 286 36.11 25.07 -38.54
N PRO A 287 36.45 25.40 -39.83
CA PRO A 287 35.66 25.21 -41.05
C PRO A 287 36.43 24.78 -42.33
N HIS A 288 35.68 24.48 -43.40
CA HIS A 288 35.93 24.77 -44.85
C HIS A 288 35.41 23.64 -45.76
N ARG A 289 34.22 23.78 -46.33
CA ARG A 289 33.87 24.28 -47.67
C ARG A 289 32.38 24.07 -47.93
#